data_AF-A0A2K8LR75-F1
#
_entry.id   AF-A0A2K8LR75-F1
#
_cell.length_a   1.000
_cell.length_b   1.000
_cell.length_c   1.000
_cell.angle_alpha   90.00
_cell.angle_beta   90.00
_cell.angle_gamma   90.00
#
_symmetry.space_group_name_H-M   'P 1'
#
loop_
_entity.id
_entity.type
_entity.pdbx_description
1 polymer ?
#
loop_
_entity_poly.entity_id
_entity_poly.type
_entity_poly.pdbx_seq_one_letter_code
_entity_poly.pdbx_strand_id
1 'polypeptide(L)'
;MKPSPARTLWNTIEPIHAVVYFAPEPAAAAKDVGLRGWWMGYFAGRAAPLGPIGPEPVTSMFFGFAPRMVERALPDAWTFASPADVLRTRVEAVEAALARLLGPDTVDELAALLEQAAAACSFDARPLAAAWSAVPRPDRPLARLWLATAVLREHRGDGHVLAAVASGLTGLETTLTHIATGATAREQVQRARGWTDEEWAEATATLIDRGLLDAEGLTPAGAEVRRTIEETTDRLAAAPLEALGPSGVDRVLELAVPLSRRIIDSGGVPVPNPMGVGRP
;
A
#
# COMPACT_ATOMS: atom_id res chain seq x y z
N MET A 1 -8.94 4.47 -21.01
CA MET A 1 -9.17 5.79 -20.37
C MET A 1 -7.85 6.25 -19.79
N LYS A 2 -7.46 7.53 -19.90
CA LYS A 2 -6.25 8.02 -19.23
C LYS A 2 -6.46 7.93 -17.71
N PRO A 3 -5.44 7.51 -16.93
CA PRO A 3 -5.54 7.50 -15.47
C PRO A 3 -5.79 8.92 -14.94
N SER A 4 -6.51 9.04 -13.82
CA SER A 4 -6.66 10.31 -13.12
C SER A 4 -5.29 10.84 -12.65
N PRO A 5 -5.14 12.15 -12.37
CA PRO A 5 -3.90 12.68 -11.80
C PRO A 5 -3.50 11.98 -10.49
N ALA A 6 -4.47 11.64 -9.62
CA ALA A 6 -4.23 10.88 -8.39
C ALA A 6 -3.67 9.49 -8.66
N ARG A 7 -4.27 8.76 -9.60
CA ARG A 7 -3.79 7.43 -9.99
C ARG A 7 -2.43 7.50 -10.69
N THR A 8 -2.17 8.56 -11.44
CA THR A 8 -0.87 8.80 -12.11
C THR A 8 0.23 9.03 -11.07
N LEU A 9 0.01 9.97 -10.14
CA LEU A 9 0.95 10.23 -9.05
C LEU A 9 1.24 8.96 -8.24
N TRP A 10 0.19 8.23 -7.85
CA TRP A 10 0.33 6.96 -7.12
C TRP A 10 1.17 5.94 -7.89
N ASN A 11 0.83 5.64 -9.14
CA ASN A 11 1.59 4.69 -9.97
C ASN A 11 3.06 5.10 -10.11
N THR A 12 3.33 6.40 -10.15
CA THR A 12 4.69 6.92 -10.28
C THR A 12 5.51 6.76 -9.01
N ILE A 13 4.94 7.00 -7.81
CA ILE A 13 5.72 6.98 -6.56
C ILE A 13 5.66 5.63 -5.82
N GLU A 14 4.66 4.79 -6.10
CA GLU A 14 4.46 3.53 -5.40
C GLU A 14 5.66 2.58 -5.52
N PRO A 15 6.40 2.46 -6.64
CA PRO A 15 7.59 1.61 -6.69
C PRO A 15 8.67 2.01 -5.67
N ILE A 16 8.81 3.31 -5.35
CA ILE A 16 9.73 3.81 -4.32
C ILE A 16 9.29 3.32 -2.93
N HIS A 17 7.99 3.37 -2.63
CA HIS A 17 7.45 2.83 -1.37
C HIS A 17 7.57 1.30 -1.30
N ALA A 18 7.15 0.65 -2.38
CA ALA A 18 6.90 -0.79 -2.50
C ALA A 18 8.14 -1.66 -2.30
N VAL A 19 9.35 -1.11 -2.45
CA VAL A 19 10.60 -1.83 -2.14
C VAL A 19 10.56 -2.47 -0.76
N VAL A 20 9.86 -1.86 0.20
CA VAL A 20 9.73 -2.37 1.56
C VAL A 20 9.09 -3.77 1.64
N TYR A 21 8.32 -4.15 0.63
CA TYR A 21 7.61 -5.44 0.58
C TYR A 21 8.37 -6.53 -0.19
N PHE A 22 9.34 -6.17 -1.04
CA PHE A 22 9.96 -7.11 -1.98
C PHE A 22 11.48 -7.19 -1.88
N ALA A 23 12.13 -6.11 -1.46
CA ALA A 23 13.57 -6.11 -1.28
C ALA A 23 13.96 -7.06 -0.12
N PRO A 24 15.14 -7.70 -0.18
CA PRO A 24 15.58 -8.61 0.88
C PRO A 24 15.87 -7.91 2.22
N GLU A 25 16.27 -6.63 2.20
CA GLU A 25 16.74 -5.90 3.37
C GLU A 25 15.67 -5.75 4.46
N PRO A 26 14.42 -5.31 4.18
CA PRO A 26 13.36 -5.25 5.19
C PRO A 26 13.05 -6.60 5.86
N ALA A 27 13.09 -7.70 5.10
CA ALA A 27 12.86 -9.04 5.64
C ALA A 27 14.02 -9.51 6.53
N ALA A 28 15.26 -9.20 6.15
CA ALA A 28 16.44 -9.44 6.97
C ALA A 28 16.38 -8.64 8.28
N ALA A 29 16.08 -7.34 8.21
CA ALA A 29 15.96 -6.47 9.38
C ALA A 29 14.87 -6.93 10.35
N ALA A 30 13.71 -7.37 9.83
CA ALA A 30 12.65 -7.95 10.64
C ALA A 30 13.12 -9.22 11.40
N LYS A 31 13.91 -10.07 10.73
CA LYS A 31 14.50 -11.27 11.35
C LYS A 31 15.52 -10.89 12.42
N ASP A 32 16.35 -9.89 12.17
CA ASP A 32 17.42 -9.46 13.09
C ASP A 32 16.86 -8.88 14.40
N VAL A 33 15.69 -8.24 14.36
CA VAL A 33 14.96 -7.82 15.57
C VAL A 33 14.12 -8.93 16.20
N GLY A 34 14.20 -10.17 15.69
CA GLY A 34 13.58 -11.35 16.29
C GLY A 34 12.19 -11.74 15.76
N LEU A 35 11.65 -11.03 14.76
CA LEU A 35 10.35 -11.38 14.18
C LEU A 35 10.45 -12.67 13.36
N ARG A 36 9.43 -13.52 13.49
CA ARG A 36 9.43 -14.87 12.95
C ARG A 36 8.70 -14.97 11.62
N GLY A 37 9.44 -15.32 10.58
CA GLY A 37 8.89 -15.51 9.24
C GLY A 37 8.46 -14.18 8.59
N TRP A 38 8.13 -14.27 7.30
CA TRP A 38 7.90 -13.08 6.48
C TRP A 38 6.64 -12.30 6.90
N TRP A 39 5.52 -12.99 7.15
CA TRP A 39 4.24 -12.34 7.46
C TRP A 39 4.25 -11.59 8.81
N MET A 40 4.93 -12.11 9.83
CA MET A 40 5.07 -11.38 11.09
C MET A 40 5.84 -10.07 10.89
N GLY A 41 6.94 -10.10 10.12
CA GLY A 41 7.67 -8.90 9.71
C GLY A 41 6.83 -7.91 8.89
N TYR A 42 5.99 -8.41 7.99
CA TYR A 42 5.06 -7.60 7.21
C TYR A 42 4.03 -6.88 8.09
N PHE A 43 3.28 -7.62 8.91
CA PHE A 43 2.19 -7.06 9.72
C PHE A 43 2.74 -6.13 10.80
N ALA A 44 3.75 -6.58 11.55
CA ALA A 44 4.40 -5.75 12.57
C ALA A 44 5.04 -4.51 11.95
N GLY A 45 5.75 -4.65 10.83
CA GLY A 45 6.43 -3.54 10.17
C GLY A 45 5.50 -2.46 9.64
N ARG A 46 4.34 -2.85 9.08
CA ARG A 46 3.34 -1.87 8.59
C ARG A 46 2.52 -1.26 9.71
N ALA A 47 2.27 -1.99 10.80
CA ALA A 47 1.49 -1.53 11.96
C ALA A 47 2.32 -0.80 13.03
N ALA A 48 3.65 -0.92 13.02
CA ALA A 48 4.53 -0.40 14.08
C ALA A 48 4.30 1.08 14.48
N PRO A 49 4.01 2.03 13.55
CA PRO A 49 3.71 3.41 13.94
C PRO A 49 2.48 3.59 14.83
N LEU A 50 1.56 2.62 14.84
CA LEU A 50 0.35 2.62 15.68
C LEU A 50 0.63 2.17 17.12
N GLY A 51 1.84 1.69 17.42
CA GLY A 51 2.18 1.06 18.69
C GLY A 51 1.76 -0.42 18.75
N PRO A 52 1.80 -1.03 19.96
CA PRO A 52 1.62 -2.47 20.14
C PRO A 52 0.13 -2.86 20.15
N ILE A 53 -0.62 -2.47 19.12
CA ILE A 53 -2.05 -2.76 19.00
C ILE A 53 -2.32 -4.23 18.64
N GLY A 54 -3.49 -4.73 19.03
CA GLY A 54 -3.93 -6.10 18.78
C GLY A 54 -4.32 -6.38 17.32
N PRO A 55 -4.67 -7.64 17.00
CA PRO A 55 -5.02 -8.05 15.65
C PRO A 55 -6.33 -7.45 15.13
N GLU A 56 -7.28 -7.07 15.98
CA GLU A 56 -8.62 -6.64 15.55
C GLU A 56 -8.60 -5.29 14.83
N PRO A 57 -7.99 -4.20 15.37
CA PRO A 57 -7.87 -2.95 14.63
C PRO A 57 -6.98 -3.10 13.39
N VAL A 58 -5.93 -3.92 13.47
CA VAL A 58 -5.04 -4.18 12.32
C VAL A 58 -5.79 -4.88 11.21
N THR A 59 -6.62 -5.88 11.51
CA THR A 59 -7.47 -6.56 10.52
C THR A 59 -8.42 -5.59 9.84
N SER A 60 -9.02 -4.65 10.60
CA SER A 60 -9.88 -3.61 10.02
C SER A 60 -9.12 -2.71 9.03
N MET A 61 -7.91 -2.25 9.38
CA MET A 61 -7.09 -1.38 8.52
C MET A 61 -6.45 -2.15 7.34
N PHE A 62 -6.17 -3.43 7.53
CA PHE A 62 -5.54 -4.31 6.55
C PHE A 62 -6.59 -5.04 5.69
N PHE A 63 -7.86 -4.65 5.82
CA PHE A 63 -9.06 -4.91 5.01
C PHE A 63 -9.04 -6.10 4.04
N GLY A 64 -8.15 -6.14 3.06
CA GLY A 64 -8.05 -7.24 2.09
C GLY A 64 -7.41 -8.55 2.60
N PHE A 65 -6.88 -8.61 3.82
CA PHE A 65 -6.30 -9.82 4.40
C PHE A 65 -7.34 -10.63 5.20
N ALA A 66 -7.24 -11.96 5.14
CA ALA A 66 -7.99 -12.83 6.03
C ALA A 66 -7.57 -12.59 7.50
N PRO A 67 -8.51 -12.46 8.45
CA PRO A 67 -8.22 -12.16 9.86
C PRO A 67 -7.14 -13.07 10.47
N ARG A 68 -7.21 -14.38 10.18
CA ARG A 68 -6.25 -15.39 10.67
C ARG A 68 -4.78 -15.12 10.30
N MET A 69 -4.51 -14.37 9.23
CA MET A 69 -3.13 -13.99 8.91
C MET A 69 -2.58 -12.95 9.89
N VAL A 70 -3.43 -12.01 10.28
CA VAL A 70 -3.10 -10.95 11.23
C VAL A 70 -2.99 -11.52 12.64
N GLU A 71 -3.96 -12.34 13.05
CA GLU A 71 -3.99 -13.04 14.35
C GLU A 71 -2.77 -13.93 14.58
N ARG A 72 -2.23 -14.53 13.52
CA ARG A 72 -1.01 -15.35 13.62
C ARG A 72 0.26 -14.52 13.85
N ALA A 73 0.24 -13.24 13.51
CA ALA A 73 1.38 -12.34 13.68
C ALA A 73 1.27 -11.48 14.94
N LEU A 74 0.07 -11.01 15.27
CA LEU A 74 -0.22 -10.10 16.37
C LEU A 74 -1.15 -10.78 17.39
N PRO A 75 -0.90 -10.63 18.71
CA PRO A 75 0.05 -9.69 19.33
C PRO A 75 1.49 -10.21 19.48
N ASP A 76 1.77 -11.48 19.15
CA ASP A 76 3.05 -12.14 19.43
C ASP A 76 4.29 -11.36 18.96
N ALA A 77 4.22 -10.67 17.81
CA ALA A 77 5.30 -9.82 17.31
C ALA A 77 5.83 -8.85 18.36
N TRP A 78 4.94 -8.28 19.19
CA TRP A 78 5.28 -7.29 20.22
C TRP A 78 6.00 -7.88 21.42
N THR A 79 5.98 -9.22 21.57
CA THR A 79 6.81 -9.93 22.56
C THR A 79 8.24 -10.17 22.07
N PHE A 80 8.48 -10.13 20.75
CA PHE A 80 9.80 -10.31 20.15
C PHE A 80 10.52 -8.99 19.94
N ALA A 81 9.81 -7.94 19.51
CA ALA A 81 10.39 -6.64 19.22
C ALA A 81 9.44 -5.51 19.61
N SER A 82 9.99 -4.40 20.12
CA SER A 82 9.19 -3.20 20.37
C SER A 82 8.76 -2.55 19.05
N PRO A 83 7.59 -1.91 18.97
CA PRO A 83 7.19 -1.16 17.78
C PRO A 83 8.24 -0.13 17.34
N ALA A 84 8.92 0.51 18.30
CA ALA A 84 9.99 1.47 18.02
C ALA A 84 11.19 0.83 17.32
N ASP A 85 11.63 -0.36 17.76
CA ASP A 85 12.73 -1.08 17.13
C ASP A 85 12.34 -1.58 15.73
N VAL A 86 11.14 -2.13 15.59
CA VAL A 86 10.61 -2.58 14.28
C VAL A 86 10.55 -1.42 13.29
N LEU A 87 10.05 -0.26 13.72
CA LEU A 87 9.95 0.93 12.88
C LEU A 87 11.33 1.44 12.47
N ARG A 88 12.24 1.62 13.43
CA ARG A 88 13.61 2.11 13.17
C ARG A 88 14.33 1.23 12.15
N THR A 89 14.38 -0.08 12.41
CA THR A 89 15.12 -1.00 11.53
C THR A 89 14.47 -1.15 10.17
N ARG A 90 13.13 -1.04 10.07
CA ARG A 90 12.43 -1.01 8.77
C ARG A 90 12.83 0.20 7.93
N VAL A 91 12.87 1.40 8.51
CA VAL A 91 13.28 2.62 7.80
C VAL A 91 14.74 2.51 7.35
N GLU A 92 15.63 2.04 8.22
CA GLU A 92 17.05 1.82 7.89
C GLU A 92 17.23 0.80 6.76
N ALA A 93 16.49 -0.31 6.81
CA ALA A 93 16.57 -1.37 5.81
C ALA A 93 16.04 -0.92 4.45
N VAL A 94 14.97 -0.12 4.41
CA VAL A 94 14.46 0.43 3.16
C VAL A 94 15.44 1.44 2.55
N GLU A 95 16.07 2.28 3.38
CA GLU A 95 17.13 3.16 2.88
C GLU A 95 18.26 2.36 2.24
N ALA A 96 18.73 1.28 2.89
CA ALA A 96 19.76 0.43 2.33
C ALA A 96 19.33 -0.20 0.99
N ALA A 97 18.09 -0.66 0.89
CA ALA A 97 17.52 -1.18 -0.36
C ALA A 97 17.48 -0.12 -1.46
N LEU A 98 16.99 1.09 -1.15
CA LEU A 98 16.94 2.19 -2.12
C LEU A 98 18.34 2.65 -2.54
N ALA A 99 19.29 2.72 -1.62
CA ALA A 99 20.68 3.08 -1.93
C ALA A 99 21.31 2.06 -2.89
N ARG A 100 21.07 0.76 -2.69
CA ARG A 100 21.54 -0.29 -3.60
C ARG A 100 20.87 -0.21 -4.98
N LEU A 101 19.56 0.08 -5.03
CA LEU A 101 18.78 0.08 -6.28
C LEU A 101 18.98 1.35 -7.11
N LEU A 102 19.19 2.49 -6.47
CA LEU A 102 19.29 3.80 -7.12
C LEU A 102 20.73 4.28 -7.28
N GLY A 103 21.65 3.88 -6.41
CA GLY A 103 23.02 4.41 -6.41
C GLY A 103 23.07 5.86 -5.90
N PRO A 104 24.04 6.69 -6.34
CA PRO A 104 24.31 8.01 -5.77
C PRO A 104 23.37 9.13 -6.28
N ASP A 105 22.11 8.82 -6.57
CA ASP A 105 21.15 9.82 -7.06
C ASP A 105 20.82 10.86 -5.97
N THR A 106 20.73 12.13 -6.38
CA THR A 106 20.20 13.19 -5.52
C THR A 106 18.68 13.13 -5.53
N VAL A 107 18.08 12.92 -4.35
CA VAL A 107 16.62 12.79 -4.19
C VAL A 107 15.98 13.93 -3.38
N ASP A 108 16.77 14.90 -2.93
CA ASP A 108 16.33 15.94 -2.00
C ASP A 108 15.15 16.77 -2.49
N GLU A 109 15.14 17.13 -3.78
CA GLU A 109 14.04 17.88 -4.38
C GLU A 109 12.75 17.06 -4.42
N LEU A 110 12.84 15.79 -4.86
CA LEU A 110 11.69 14.89 -4.88
C LEU A 110 11.18 14.63 -3.47
N ALA A 111 12.07 14.40 -2.51
CA ALA A 111 11.71 14.22 -1.10
C ALA A 111 10.97 15.45 -0.57
N ALA A 112 11.47 16.67 -0.83
CA ALA A 112 10.82 17.90 -0.38
C ALA A 112 9.42 18.09 -1.00
N LEU A 113 9.25 17.82 -2.29
CA LEU A 113 7.94 17.88 -2.95
C LEU A 113 6.95 16.87 -2.37
N LEU A 114 7.39 15.63 -2.14
CA LEU A 114 6.52 14.60 -1.56
C LEU A 114 6.24 14.84 -0.07
N GLU A 115 7.16 15.43 0.67
CA GLU A 115 6.94 15.89 2.05
C GLU A 115 5.88 17.01 2.10
N GLN A 116 5.94 17.98 1.19
CA GLN A 116 4.89 19.01 1.04
C GLN A 116 3.54 18.37 0.72
N ALA A 117 3.50 17.42 -0.20
CA ALA A 117 2.29 16.70 -0.58
C ALA A 117 1.71 15.89 0.60
N ALA A 118 2.57 15.21 1.35
CA ALA A 118 2.19 14.44 2.54
C ALA A 118 1.67 15.33 3.67
N ALA A 119 2.27 16.51 3.88
CA ALA A 119 1.85 17.48 4.89
C ALA A 119 0.46 18.09 4.60
N ALA A 120 -0.02 18.01 3.36
CA ALA A 120 -1.35 18.48 2.97
C ALA A 120 -2.47 17.43 3.15
N CYS A 121 -2.12 16.20 3.52
CA CYS A 121 -3.11 15.14 3.77
C CYS A 121 -3.98 15.46 4.99
N SER A 122 -5.30 15.22 4.89
CA SER A 122 -6.14 15.05 6.07
C SER A 122 -6.17 13.57 6.47
N PHE A 123 -6.29 13.30 7.76
CA PHE A 123 -6.22 11.94 8.29
C PHE A 123 -7.54 11.43 8.88
N ASP A 124 -8.65 12.10 8.54
CA ASP A 124 -9.98 11.73 9.02
C ASP A 124 -10.34 10.31 8.59
N ALA A 125 -10.52 9.42 9.57
CA ALA A 125 -10.71 7.98 9.37
C ALA A 125 -9.58 7.29 8.58
N ARG A 126 -8.34 7.80 8.68
CA ARG A 126 -7.13 7.23 8.04
C ARG A 126 -6.03 6.93 9.05
N PRO A 127 -6.25 5.95 9.94
CA PRO A 127 -5.34 5.66 11.04
C PRO A 127 -3.93 5.25 10.59
N LEU A 128 -3.77 4.51 9.48
CA LEU A 128 -2.43 4.15 9.00
C LEU A 128 -1.68 5.37 8.48
N ALA A 129 -2.35 6.17 7.65
CA ALA A 129 -1.77 7.42 7.15
C ALA A 129 -1.39 8.38 8.29
N ALA A 130 -2.27 8.53 9.28
CA ALA A 130 -2.03 9.34 10.47
C ALA A 130 -0.78 8.87 11.23
N ALA A 131 -0.69 7.57 11.49
CA ALA A 131 0.40 6.99 12.25
C ALA A 131 1.74 7.09 11.50
N TRP A 132 1.76 6.82 10.20
CA TRP A 132 2.95 7.01 9.37
C TRP A 132 3.37 8.48 9.29
N SER A 133 2.42 9.42 9.23
CA SER A 133 2.72 10.86 9.24
C SER A 133 3.29 11.36 10.57
N ALA A 134 3.06 10.63 11.67
CA ALA A 134 3.59 10.96 13.00
C ALA A 134 5.00 10.38 13.24
N VAL A 135 5.52 9.55 12.33
CA VAL A 135 6.88 9.02 12.43
C VAL A 135 7.88 10.20 12.36
N PRO A 136 8.86 10.28 13.28
CA PRO A 136 9.86 11.34 13.24
C PRO A 136 10.58 11.38 11.89
N ARG A 137 10.63 12.56 11.29
CA ARG A 137 11.29 12.77 10.01
C ARG A 137 12.78 12.42 10.13
N PRO A 138 13.31 11.50 9.33
CA PRO A 138 14.73 11.18 9.31
C PRO A 138 15.53 12.31 8.65
N ASP A 139 16.83 12.43 8.95
CA ASP A 139 17.69 13.43 8.29
C ASP A 139 18.22 12.97 6.93
N ARG A 140 18.24 11.65 6.70
CA ARG A 140 18.84 11.02 5.52
C ARG A 140 17.91 11.13 4.29
N PRO A 141 18.38 11.61 3.12
CA PRO A 141 17.51 11.91 1.98
C PRO A 141 16.65 10.74 1.48
N LEU A 142 17.20 9.53 1.38
CA LEU A 142 16.46 8.35 0.91
C LEU A 142 15.41 7.89 1.92
N ALA A 143 15.70 7.93 3.22
CA ALA A 143 14.69 7.64 4.25
C ALA A 143 13.59 8.70 4.28
N ARG A 144 13.92 9.99 4.06
CA ARG A 144 12.92 11.07 3.93
C ARG A 144 12.00 10.83 2.75
N LEU A 145 12.59 10.54 1.59
CA LEU A 145 11.86 10.20 0.37
C LEU A 145 10.89 9.04 0.62
N TRP A 146 11.39 7.94 1.21
CA TRP A 146 10.57 6.76 1.47
C TRP A 146 9.46 7.02 2.49
N LEU A 147 9.75 7.77 3.57
CA LEU A 147 8.72 8.07 4.56
C LEU A 147 7.58 8.90 3.93
N ALA A 148 7.91 9.87 3.08
CA ALA A 148 6.90 10.66 2.38
C ALA A 148 6.03 9.79 1.44
N THR A 149 6.64 8.85 0.70
CA THR A 149 5.86 7.91 -0.13
C THR A 149 5.03 6.94 0.71
N ALA A 150 5.51 6.53 1.89
CA ALA A 150 4.74 5.71 2.82
C ALA A 150 3.48 6.44 3.32
N VAL A 151 3.59 7.71 3.71
CA VAL A 151 2.43 8.53 4.13
C VAL A 151 1.41 8.65 2.99
N LEU A 152 1.87 9.00 1.77
CA LEU A 152 0.99 9.16 0.62
C LEU A 152 0.32 7.84 0.20
N ARG A 153 1.06 6.73 0.25
CA ARG A 153 0.55 5.39 0.00
C ARG A 153 -0.54 5.02 1.00
N GLU A 154 -0.26 5.21 2.29
CA GLU A 154 -1.21 4.82 3.35
C GLU A 154 -2.43 5.76 3.34
N HIS A 155 -2.24 7.04 3.03
CA HIS A 155 -3.34 7.98 2.81
C HIS A 155 -4.27 7.50 1.69
N ARG A 156 -3.73 7.17 0.51
CA ARG A 156 -4.55 6.62 -0.59
C ARG A 156 -5.17 5.28 -0.21
N GLY A 157 -4.42 4.41 0.48
CA GLY A 157 -4.86 3.09 0.92
C GLY A 157 -6.05 3.14 1.87
N ASP A 158 -5.97 3.95 2.92
CA ASP A 158 -7.09 4.15 3.86
C ASP A 158 -8.30 4.75 3.13
N GLY A 159 -8.07 5.69 2.19
CA GLY A 159 -9.13 6.23 1.33
C GLY A 159 -9.82 5.19 0.46
N HIS A 160 -9.06 4.21 -0.04
CA HIS A 160 -9.61 3.09 -0.82
C HIS A 160 -10.46 2.17 0.06
N VAL A 161 -10.02 1.88 1.29
CA VAL A 161 -10.82 1.11 2.26
C VAL A 161 -12.14 1.82 2.56
N LEU A 162 -12.10 3.14 2.81
CA LEU A 162 -13.30 3.94 3.01
C LEU A 162 -14.25 3.87 1.80
N ALA A 163 -13.71 4.01 0.58
CA ALA A 163 -14.51 3.93 -0.65
C ALA A 163 -15.17 2.56 -0.85
N ALA A 164 -14.45 1.48 -0.56
CA ALA A 164 -14.94 0.11 -0.68
C ALA A 164 -16.04 -0.20 0.35
N VAL A 165 -15.82 0.17 1.62
CA VAL A 165 -16.80 0.00 2.69
C VAL A 165 -18.06 0.84 2.44
N ALA A 166 -17.91 2.10 2.01
CA ALA A 166 -19.03 2.96 1.65
C ALA A 166 -19.85 2.41 0.47
N SER A 167 -19.21 1.61 -0.40
CA SER A 167 -19.85 0.90 -1.51
C SER A 167 -20.43 -0.47 -1.12
N GLY A 168 -20.43 -0.79 0.18
CA GLY A 168 -21.03 -2.01 0.73
C GLY A 168 -20.27 -3.28 0.38
N LEU A 169 -18.94 -3.21 0.29
CA LEU A 169 -18.10 -4.37 0.06
C LEU A 169 -17.20 -4.66 1.26
N THR A 170 -17.00 -5.95 1.50
CA THR A 170 -15.96 -6.48 2.36
C THR A 170 -14.59 -6.49 1.66
N GLY A 171 -13.53 -6.82 2.40
CA GLY A 171 -12.18 -6.92 1.85
C GLY A 171 -12.01 -8.01 0.80
N LEU A 172 -12.63 -9.18 1.03
CA LEU A 172 -12.61 -10.28 0.06
C LEU A 172 -13.43 -9.92 -1.18
N GLU A 173 -14.64 -9.39 -1.02
CA GLU A 173 -15.46 -8.94 -2.16
C GLU A 173 -14.75 -7.87 -2.99
N THR A 174 -14.07 -6.91 -2.34
CA THR A 174 -13.26 -5.90 -3.03
C THR A 174 -12.11 -6.52 -3.83
N THR A 175 -11.50 -7.56 -3.29
CA THR A 175 -10.46 -8.32 -3.98
C THR A 175 -11.00 -9.08 -5.19
N LEU A 176 -12.11 -9.80 -5.03
CA LEU A 176 -12.76 -10.59 -6.08
C LEU A 176 -13.13 -9.74 -7.28
N THR A 177 -13.76 -8.61 -6.99
CA THR A 177 -14.26 -7.69 -7.99
C THR A 177 -13.13 -6.91 -8.67
N HIS A 178 -11.97 -6.72 -8.02
CA HIS A 178 -10.74 -6.24 -8.67
C HIS A 178 -10.13 -7.30 -9.60
N ILE A 179 -10.06 -8.57 -9.17
CA ILE A 179 -9.61 -9.69 -10.01
C ILE A 179 -10.48 -9.83 -11.27
N ALA A 180 -11.80 -9.65 -11.13
CA ALA A 180 -12.74 -9.70 -12.24
C ALA A 180 -12.53 -8.59 -13.30
N THR A 181 -11.69 -7.58 -13.02
CA THR A 181 -11.25 -6.60 -14.04
C THR A 181 -10.12 -7.10 -14.94
N GLY A 182 -9.48 -8.23 -14.58
CA GLY A 182 -8.28 -8.75 -15.25
C GLY A 182 -6.98 -8.04 -14.84
N ALA A 183 -7.01 -7.07 -13.93
CA ALA A 183 -5.82 -6.36 -13.46
C ALA A 183 -4.88 -7.23 -12.61
N THR A 184 -5.39 -8.31 -12.01
CA THR A 184 -4.61 -9.28 -11.22
C THR A 184 -5.28 -10.65 -11.26
N ALA A 185 -4.60 -11.68 -10.75
CA ALA A 185 -5.04 -13.07 -10.83
C ALA A 185 -5.28 -13.68 -9.45
N ARG A 186 -6.28 -14.58 -9.34
CA ARG A 186 -6.65 -15.26 -8.09
C ARG A 186 -5.46 -15.98 -7.47
N GLU A 187 -4.69 -16.71 -8.27
CA GLU A 187 -3.58 -17.55 -7.81
C GLU A 187 -2.54 -16.72 -7.04
N GLN A 188 -2.28 -15.50 -7.51
CA GLN A 188 -1.35 -14.57 -6.89
C GLN A 188 -1.94 -13.95 -5.62
N VAL A 189 -3.19 -13.48 -5.68
CA VAL A 189 -3.79 -12.72 -4.58
C VAL A 189 -4.23 -13.62 -3.44
N GLN A 190 -4.89 -14.74 -3.71
CA GLN A 190 -5.40 -15.64 -2.67
C GLN A 190 -4.27 -16.14 -1.76
N ARG A 191 -3.14 -16.55 -2.35
CA ARG A 191 -1.93 -16.97 -1.62
C ARG A 191 -1.36 -15.87 -0.73
N ALA A 192 -1.43 -14.62 -1.20
CA ALA A 192 -0.93 -13.47 -0.46
C ALA A 192 -1.92 -12.94 0.58
N ARG A 193 -3.21 -13.29 0.53
CA ARG A 193 -4.25 -12.72 1.41
C ARG A 193 -4.86 -13.74 2.38
N GLY A 194 -4.57 -15.03 2.22
CA GLY A 194 -4.88 -16.06 3.22
C GLY A 194 -6.33 -16.51 3.28
N TRP A 195 -7.11 -16.20 2.25
CA TRP A 195 -8.49 -16.66 2.07
C TRP A 195 -8.52 -18.12 1.58
N THR A 196 -9.38 -18.93 2.18
CA THR A 196 -9.64 -20.31 1.76
C THR A 196 -10.46 -20.34 0.47
N ASP A 197 -10.51 -21.50 -0.18
CA ASP A 197 -11.36 -21.68 -1.36
C ASP A 197 -12.86 -21.61 -1.02
N GLU A 198 -13.24 -22.01 0.19
CA GLU A 198 -14.62 -21.96 0.68
C GLU A 198 -15.09 -20.51 0.85
N GLU A 199 -14.37 -19.69 1.61
CA GLU A 199 -14.73 -18.26 1.77
C GLU A 199 -14.71 -17.52 0.43
N TRP A 200 -13.81 -17.90 -0.48
CA TRP A 200 -13.76 -17.35 -1.83
C TRP A 200 -15.04 -17.68 -2.62
N ALA A 201 -15.49 -18.94 -2.55
CA ALA A 201 -16.72 -19.40 -3.18
C ALA A 201 -17.95 -18.71 -2.59
N GLU A 202 -18.03 -18.60 -1.26
CA GLU A 202 -19.12 -17.92 -0.55
C GLU A 202 -19.23 -16.43 -0.92
N ALA A 203 -18.10 -15.72 -0.91
CA ALA A 203 -18.07 -14.31 -1.30
C ALA A 203 -18.38 -14.14 -2.80
N THR A 204 -17.97 -15.08 -3.65
CA THR A 204 -18.35 -15.09 -5.08
C THR A 204 -19.86 -15.28 -5.24
N ALA A 205 -20.45 -16.26 -4.55
CA ALA A 205 -21.90 -16.50 -4.57
C ALA A 205 -22.68 -15.27 -4.07
N THR A 206 -22.22 -14.64 -3.00
CA THR A 206 -22.80 -13.39 -2.48
C THR A 206 -22.79 -12.27 -3.52
N LEU A 207 -21.70 -12.11 -4.26
CA LEU A 207 -21.61 -11.11 -5.33
C LEU A 207 -22.50 -11.45 -6.53
N ILE A 208 -22.68 -12.73 -6.85
CA ILE A 208 -23.62 -13.19 -7.89
C ILE A 208 -25.07 -12.91 -7.46
N ASP A 209 -25.44 -13.24 -6.23
CA ASP A 209 -26.78 -12.98 -5.68
C ASP A 209 -27.11 -11.48 -5.65
N ARG A 210 -26.09 -10.64 -5.44
CA ARG A 210 -26.19 -9.17 -5.52
C ARG A 210 -26.16 -8.63 -6.96
N GLY A 211 -26.02 -9.50 -7.96
CA GLY A 211 -25.94 -9.12 -9.37
C GLY A 211 -24.69 -8.31 -9.73
N LEU A 212 -23.61 -8.42 -8.95
CA LEU A 212 -22.34 -7.73 -9.20
C LEU A 212 -21.36 -8.60 -9.99
N LEU A 213 -21.51 -9.92 -9.93
CA LEU A 213 -20.77 -10.89 -10.74
C LEU A 213 -21.72 -11.83 -11.49
N ASP A 214 -21.25 -12.38 -12.62
CA ASP A 214 -21.87 -13.46 -13.39
C ASP A 214 -20.81 -14.48 -13.84
N ALA A 215 -21.14 -15.37 -14.77
CA ALA A 215 -20.23 -16.40 -15.28
C ALA A 215 -19.07 -15.79 -16.10
N GLU A 216 -19.27 -14.59 -16.65
CA GLU A 216 -18.33 -13.88 -17.50
C GLU A 216 -17.43 -12.90 -16.71
N GLY A 217 -17.84 -12.50 -15.50
CA GLY A 217 -17.06 -11.64 -14.60
C GLY A 217 -17.89 -10.55 -13.96
N LEU A 218 -17.46 -9.28 -14.08
CA LEU A 218 -18.26 -8.15 -13.60
C LEU A 218 -19.47 -7.93 -14.51
N THR A 219 -20.66 -7.90 -13.90
CA THR A 219 -21.86 -7.39 -14.57
C THR A 219 -21.76 -5.88 -14.78
N PRO A 220 -22.66 -5.25 -15.56
CA PRO A 220 -22.72 -3.79 -15.64
C PRO A 220 -22.86 -3.09 -14.26
N ALA A 221 -23.62 -3.68 -13.33
CA ALA A 221 -23.75 -3.16 -11.97
C ALA A 221 -22.46 -3.33 -11.15
N GLY A 222 -21.78 -4.47 -11.29
CA GLY A 222 -20.47 -4.69 -10.67
C GLY A 222 -19.40 -3.73 -11.18
N ALA A 223 -19.36 -3.50 -12.49
CA ALA A 223 -18.48 -2.54 -13.13
C ALA A 223 -18.74 -1.12 -12.63
N GLU A 224 -20.01 -0.75 -12.43
CA GLU A 224 -20.40 0.54 -11.88
C GLU A 224 -19.97 0.74 -10.42
N VAL A 225 -20.12 -0.29 -9.57
CA VAL A 225 -19.60 -0.28 -8.20
C VAL A 225 -18.07 -0.10 -8.20
N ARG A 226 -17.36 -0.80 -9.10
CA ARG A 226 -15.92 -0.64 -9.28
C ARG A 226 -15.52 0.78 -9.64
N ARG A 227 -16.18 1.32 -10.66
CA ARG A 227 -15.94 2.69 -11.12
C ARG A 227 -16.15 3.70 -10.00
N THR A 228 -17.22 3.53 -9.22
CA THR A 228 -17.54 4.37 -8.05
C THR A 228 -16.45 4.31 -6.98
N ILE A 229 -15.92 3.13 -6.66
CA ILE A 229 -14.84 2.95 -5.68
C ILE A 229 -13.56 3.61 -6.16
N GLU A 230 -13.21 3.42 -7.43
CA GLU A 230 -12.01 3.99 -8.03
C GLU A 230 -12.08 5.53 -8.11
N GLU A 231 -13.22 6.08 -8.55
CA GLU A 231 -13.45 7.54 -8.59
C GLU A 231 -13.46 8.15 -7.19
N THR A 232 -14.09 7.47 -6.23
CA THR A 232 -14.10 7.92 -4.83
C THR A 232 -12.69 7.86 -4.23
N THR A 233 -11.92 6.81 -4.50
CA THR A 233 -10.53 6.69 -4.06
C THR A 233 -9.69 7.84 -4.61
N ASP A 234 -9.82 8.15 -5.90
CA ASP A 234 -9.04 9.21 -6.55
C ASP A 234 -9.46 10.60 -6.04
N ARG A 235 -10.76 10.85 -5.84
CA ARG A 235 -11.27 12.08 -5.22
C ARG A 235 -10.77 12.24 -3.78
N LEU A 236 -10.77 11.16 -3.00
CA LEU A 236 -10.26 11.14 -1.63
C LEU A 236 -8.73 11.30 -1.54
N ALA A 237 -8.02 11.24 -2.67
CA ALA A 237 -6.57 11.43 -2.77
C ALA A 237 -6.19 12.77 -3.42
N ALA A 238 -7.12 13.73 -3.52
CA ALA A 238 -6.89 14.99 -4.21
C ALA A 238 -5.95 15.97 -3.48
N ALA A 239 -6.02 16.06 -2.15
CA ALA A 239 -5.30 17.09 -1.38
C ALA A 239 -3.78 17.17 -1.64
N PRO A 240 -3.03 16.04 -1.74
CA PRO A 240 -1.62 16.07 -2.14
C PRO A 240 -1.36 16.73 -3.50
N LEU A 241 -2.25 16.51 -4.48
CA LEU A 241 -2.13 17.10 -5.83
C LEU A 241 -2.43 18.60 -5.81
N GLU A 242 -3.45 19.00 -5.06
CA GLU A 242 -3.82 20.41 -4.90
C GLU A 242 -2.70 21.21 -4.26
N ALA A 243 -2.03 20.65 -3.26
CA ALA A 243 -0.89 21.27 -2.58
C ALA A 243 0.35 21.39 -3.48
N LEU A 244 0.57 20.44 -4.38
CA LEU A 244 1.66 20.50 -5.37
C LEU A 244 1.35 21.48 -6.50
N GLY A 245 0.07 21.61 -6.88
CA GLY A 245 -0.36 22.28 -8.09
C GLY A 245 0.15 21.60 -9.37
N PRO A 246 -0.28 22.04 -10.56
CA PRO A 246 0.08 21.39 -11.83
C PRO A 246 1.60 21.29 -12.06
N SER A 247 2.34 22.39 -11.83
CA SER A 247 3.79 22.41 -12.01
C SER A 247 4.54 21.54 -11.01
N GLY A 248 4.05 21.45 -9.76
CA GLY A 248 4.64 20.55 -8.77
C GLY A 248 4.39 19.09 -9.10
N VAL A 249 3.19 18.75 -9.58
CA VAL A 249 2.88 17.40 -10.07
C VAL A 249 3.77 17.03 -11.25
N ASP A 250 3.89 17.89 -12.27
CA ASP A 250 4.75 17.65 -13.43
C ASP A 250 6.21 17.43 -13.00
N ARG A 251 6.70 18.23 -12.05
CA ARG A 251 8.06 18.08 -11.52
C ARG A 251 8.26 16.79 -10.74
N VAL A 252 7.28 16.38 -9.92
CA VAL A 252 7.32 15.08 -9.24
C VAL A 252 7.37 13.94 -10.27
N LEU A 253 6.56 14.00 -11.33
CA LEU A 253 6.56 12.97 -12.38
C LEU A 253 7.91 12.91 -13.09
N GLU A 254 8.50 14.06 -13.45
CA GLU A 254 9.80 14.15 -14.08
C GLU A 254 10.90 13.48 -13.24
N LEU A 255 10.89 13.72 -11.92
CA LEU A 255 11.89 13.20 -10.99
C LEU A 255 11.67 11.73 -10.61
N ALA A 256 10.43 11.32 -10.34
CA ALA A 256 10.11 10.01 -9.79
C ALA A 256 10.02 8.90 -10.85
N VAL A 257 9.58 9.20 -12.07
CA VAL A 257 9.43 8.17 -13.13
C VAL A 257 10.76 7.46 -13.43
N PRO A 258 11.90 8.14 -13.63
CA PRO A 258 13.18 7.48 -13.87
C PRO A 258 13.62 6.57 -12.70
N LEU A 259 13.41 7.01 -11.46
CA LEU A 259 13.77 6.24 -10.25
C LEU A 259 12.90 4.98 -10.13
N SER A 260 11.58 5.13 -10.29
CA SER A 260 10.62 4.02 -10.22
C SER A 260 10.84 2.97 -11.30
N ARG A 261 11.16 3.41 -12.54
CA ARG A 261 11.56 2.50 -13.62
C ARG A 261 12.83 1.72 -13.24
N ARG A 262 13.86 2.40 -12.73
CA ARG A 262 15.11 1.75 -12.31
C ARG A 262 14.89 0.73 -11.19
N ILE A 263 14.05 1.03 -10.20
CA ILE A 263 13.68 0.12 -9.12
C ILE A 263 13.06 -1.16 -9.69
N ILE A 264 12.09 -1.03 -10.60
CA ILE A 264 11.44 -2.18 -11.23
C ILE A 264 12.42 -2.96 -12.12
N ASP A 265 13.16 -2.26 -12.98
CA ASP A 265 14.08 -2.87 -13.95
C ASP A 265 15.24 -3.60 -13.24
N SER A 266 15.60 -3.17 -12.03
CA SER A 266 16.62 -3.81 -11.18
C SER A 266 16.04 -4.90 -10.25
N GLY A 267 14.76 -5.26 -10.41
CA GLY A 267 14.10 -6.31 -9.63
C GLY A 267 13.71 -5.92 -8.20
N GLY A 268 13.69 -4.63 -7.86
CA GLY A 268 13.29 -4.13 -6.55
C GLY A 268 11.79 -4.26 -6.27
N VAL A 269 10.96 -4.27 -7.32
CA VAL A 269 9.51 -4.53 -7.26
C VAL A 269 9.13 -5.39 -8.47
N PRO A 270 8.50 -6.57 -8.30
CA PRO A 270 8.11 -7.42 -9.41
C PRO A 270 6.91 -6.83 -10.18
N VAL A 271 6.83 -7.15 -11.46
CA VAL A 271 5.66 -6.86 -12.31
C VAL A 271 5.31 -8.16 -13.05
N PRO A 272 4.10 -8.74 -12.87
CA PRO A 272 3.00 -8.27 -12.02
C PRO A 272 3.26 -8.46 -10.51
N ASN A 273 2.53 -7.71 -9.67
CA ASN A 273 2.58 -7.79 -8.20
C ASN A 273 1.16 -7.79 -7.59
N PRO A 274 0.99 -8.27 -6.35
CA PRO A 274 -0.33 -8.37 -5.70
C PRO A 274 -0.91 -7.03 -5.23
N MET A 275 -0.27 -5.90 -5.57
CA MET A 275 -0.75 -4.55 -5.28
C MET A 275 -1.33 -3.87 -6.53
N GLY A 276 -1.12 -4.45 -7.72
CA GLY A 276 -1.56 -3.87 -8.98
C GLY A 276 -0.75 -2.66 -9.44
N VAL A 277 0.42 -2.38 -8.84
CA VAL A 277 1.28 -1.28 -9.30
C VAL A 277 1.96 -1.67 -10.62
N GLY A 278 1.76 -0.85 -11.64
CA GLY A 278 2.39 -1.02 -12.95
C GLY A 278 3.79 -0.42 -13.01
N ARG A 279 4.47 -0.64 -14.14
CA ARG A 279 5.68 0.10 -14.49
C ARG A 279 5.28 1.47 -15.09
N PRO A 280 5.65 2.61 -14.49
CA PRO A 280 5.37 3.93 -15.05
C PRO A 280 6.22 4.24 -16.29
#